data_AF-A0A3D4MJ74-F1
#
_entry.id   AF-A0A3D4MJ74-F1
#
_cell.length_a   1.000
_cell.length_b   1.000
_cell.length_c   1.000
_cell.angle_alpha   90.00
_cell.angle_beta   90.00
_cell.angle_gamma   90.00
#
_symmetry.space_group_name_H-M   'P 1'
#
loop_
_entity.id
_entity.type
_entity.pdbx_description
1 polymer ?
#
loop_
_entity_poly.entity_id
_entity_poly.type
_entity_poly.pdbx_seq_one_letter_code
_entity_poly.pdbx_strand_id
1 'polypeptide(L)'
;MTEKRKNLSLKEKKLLKGVALFFTAIAAANVIYYLVLMFGKFDGNFYTKHFLIPIDLLCIGIIAIIMPYANKYSSYQANVKGDKYMYLIGICLIFMAFITLILTFAF
;
A
#
# COMPACT_ATOMS: atom_id res chain seq x y z
N MET A 1 10.06 -0.47 -28.19
CA MET A 1 11.09 -0.28 -27.14
C MET A 1 10.83 -1.29 -26.03
N THR A 2 11.47 -2.45 -26.09
CA THR A 2 11.30 -3.53 -25.11
C THR A 2 12.06 -3.14 -23.86
N GLU A 3 11.35 -2.57 -22.90
CA GLU A 3 11.90 -2.22 -21.58
C GLU A 3 12.40 -3.50 -20.91
N LYS A 4 13.71 -3.76 -21.00
CA LYS A 4 14.37 -4.88 -20.31
C LYS A 4 14.23 -4.62 -18.81
N ARG A 5 13.21 -5.21 -18.16
CA ARG A 5 13.09 -5.16 -16.70
C ARG A 5 14.40 -5.64 -16.09
N LYS A 6 15.06 -4.77 -15.32
CA LYS A 6 16.27 -5.10 -14.56
C LYS A 6 15.95 -6.32 -13.70
N ASN A 7 16.66 -7.42 -13.93
CA ASN A 7 16.49 -8.63 -13.13
C ASN A 7 17.03 -8.34 -11.73
N LEU A 8 16.13 -8.06 -10.78
CA LEU A 8 16.50 -7.93 -9.38
C LEU A 8 17.11 -9.23 -8.86
N SER A 9 18.19 -9.09 -8.11
CA SER A 9 18.86 -10.15 -7.37
C SER A 9 17.91 -10.80 -6.35
N LEU A 10 18.19 -12.05 -5.98
CA LEU A 10 17.43 -12.76 -4.95
C LEU A 10 17.39 -12.01 -3.61
N LYS A 11 18.48 -11.30 -3.26
CA LYS A 11 18.57 -10.46 -2.06
C LYS A 11 17.57 -9.29 -2.12
N GLU A 12 17.52 -8.59 -3.25
CA GLU A 12 16.62 -7.44 -3.44
C GLU A 12 15.15 -7.86 -3.42
N LYS A 13 14.81 -9.02 -4.01
CA LYS A 13 13.44 -9.56 -3.94
C LYS A 13 13.02 -9.92 -2.51
N LYS A 14 13.91 -10.52 -1.72
CA LYS A 14 13.65 -10.81 -0.30
C LYS A 14 13.45 -9.51 0.48
N LEU A 15 14.25 -8.49 0.21
CA LEU A 15 14.09 -7.16 0.82
C LEU A 15 12.72 -6.56 0.47
N LEU A 16 12.35 -6.54 -0.81
CA LEU A 16 11.05 -6.02 -1.27
C LEU A 16 9.86 -6.77 -0.66
N LYS A 17 9.94 -8.10 -0.54
CA LYS A 17 8.92 -8.89 0.15
C LYS A 17 8.84 -8.56 1.64
N GLY A 18 9.98 -8.35 2.31
CA GLY A 18 10.02 -7.92 3.71
C GLY A 18 9.40 -6.54 3.91
N VAL A 19 9.70 -5.59 3.02
CA VAL A 19 9.10 -4.25 3.03
C VAL A 19 7.59 -4.33 2.80
N ALA A 20 7.12 -5.09 1.81
CA ALA A 20 5.70 -5.28 1.56
C ALA A 20 4.98 -5.92 2.75
N LEU A 21 5.59 -6.91 3.40
CA LEU A 21 5.05 -7.55 4.61
C LEU A 21 4.92 -6.55 5.76
N PHE A 22 5.94 -5.70 5.97
CA PHE A 22 5.93 -4.66 7.00
C PHE A 22 4.77 -3.68 6.80
N PHE A 23 4.60 -3.14 5.59
CA PHE A 23 3.48 -2.24 5.29
C PHE A 23 2.12 -2.94 5.38
N THR A 24 2.05 -4.23 5.03
CA THR A 24 0.81 -5.01 5.18
C THR A 24 0.45 -5.19 6.65
N ALA A 25 1.43 -5.43 7.52
CA ALA A 25 1.21 -5.55 8.96
C ALA A 25 0.72 -4.23 9.57
N ILE A 26 1.25 -3.08 9.13
CA ILE A 26 0.79 -1.76 9.58
C ILE A 26 -0.67 -1.54 9.16
N ALA A 27 -1.00 -1.76 7.88
CA ALA A 27 -2.37 -1.60 7.38
C ALA A 27 -3.35 -2.53 8.12
N ALA A 28 -2.97 -3.79 8.34
CA ALA A 28 -3.80 -4.73 9.09
C ALA A 28 -4.02 -4.29 10.54
N ALA A 29 -2.97 -3.77 11.21
CA ALA A 29 -3.08 -3.25 12.58
C ALA A 29 -4.03 -2.05 12.65
N ASN A 30 -3.98 -1.14 11.69
CA ASN A 30 -4.88 0.01 11.61
C ASN A 30 -6.34 -0.41 11.39
N VAL A 31 -6.58 -1.40 10.53
CA VAL A 31 -7.91 -1.98 10.32
C VAL A 31 -8.44 -2.61 11.61
N ILE A 32 -7.61 -3.41 12.31
CA ILE A 32 -7.98 -4.00 13.61
C ILE A 32 -8.31 -2.91 14.62
N TYR A 33 -7.49 -1.86 14.70
CA TYR A 33 -7.71 -0.74 15.60
C TYR A 33 -9.03 -0.02 15.30
N TYR A 34 -9.34 0.22 14.02
CA TYR A 34 -10.63 0.78 13.61
C TYR A 34 -11.82 -0.11 14.00
N LEU A 35 -11.71 -1.43 13.80
CA LEU A 35 -12.76 -2.38 14.19
C LEU A 35 -12.99 -2.36 15.71
N VAL A 36 -11.93 -2.30 16.52
CA VAL A 36 -12.04 -2.20 17.99
C VAL A 36 -12.79 -0.94 18.40
N LEU A 37 -12.50 0.20 17.77
CA LEU A 37 -13.22 1.45 18.04
C LEU A 37 -14.71 1.34 17.67
N MET A 38 -15.02 0.75 16.52
CA MET A 38 -16.38 0.57 16.03
C MET A 38 -17.21 -0.36 16.93
N PHE A 39 -16.67 -1.54 17.27
CA PHE A 39 -17.37 -2.51 18.13
C PHE A 39 -17.46 -2.04 19.59
N GLY A 40 -16.43 -1.34 20.07
CA GLY A 40 -16.39 -0.76 21.41
C GLY A 40 -17.21 0.53 21.56
N LYS A 41 -17.76 1.09 20.46
CA LYS A 41 -18.42 2.41 20.43
C LYS A 41 -17.57 3.52 21.07
N PHE A 42 -16.26 3.45 20.88
CA PHE A 42 -15.34 4.45 21.40
C PHE A 42 -15.26 5.63 20.44
N ASP A 43 -15.22 6.85 20.97
CA ASP A 43 -14.94 8.03 20.16
C ASP A 43 -13.51 7.96 19.61
N GLY A 44 -13.38 8.25 18.31
CA GLY A 44 -12.07 8.32 17.66
C GLY A 44 -11.20 9.43 18.22
N ASN A 45 -9.92 9.14 18.45
CA ASN A 45 -8.91 10.11 18.83
C ASN A 45 -8.38 10.90 17.60
N PHE A 46 -7.55 11.91 17.85
CA PHE A 46 -6.90 12.73 16.82
C PHE A 46 -6.22 11.88 15.73
N TYR A 47 -5.57 10.79 16.14
CA TYR A 47 -4.93 9.86 15.20
C TYR A 47 -5.94 9.21 14.25
N THR A 48 -7.06 8.68 14.74
CA THR A 48 -8.09 8.07 13.89
C THR A 48 -8.79 9.05 12.96
N LYS A 49 -8.92 10.31 13.37
CA LYS A 49 -9.60 11.34 12.57
C LYS A 49 -8.74 11.83 11.41
N HIS A 50 -7.43 11.98 11.62
CA HIS A 50 -6.57 12.65 10.65
C HIS A 50 -5.54 11.74 9.96
N PHE A 51 -5.15 10.62 10.58
CA PHE A 51 -3.99 9.85 10.12
C PHE A 51 -4.29 8.42 9.71
N LEU A 52 -5.35 7.79 10.24
CA LEU A 52 -5.63 6.38 9.97
C LEU A 52 -5.85 6.10 8.47
N ILE A 53 -6.77 6.84 7.83
CA ILE A 53 -7.08 6.64 6.40
C ILE A 53 -5.88 7.03 5.50
N PRO A 54 -5.21 8.19 5.69
CA PRO A 54 -4.02 8.51 4.90
C PRO A 54 -2.89 7.47 5.02
N ILE A 55 -2.63 6.96 6.23
CA ILE A 55 -1.57 5.96 6.45
C ILE A 55 -1.92 4.65 5.73
N ASP A 56 -3.18 4.20 5.80
CA ASP A 56 -3.59 2.97 5.11
C ASP A 56 -3.52 3.09 3.59
N LEU A 57 -3.97 4.22 3.03
CA LEU A 57 -3.85 4.50 1.60
C LEU A 57 -2.38 4.51 1.14
N LEU A 58 -1.49 5.10 1.94
CA LEU A 58 -0.05 5.11 1.68
C LEU A 58 0.54 3.70 1.73
N CYS A 59 0.19 2.90 2.75
CA CYS A 59 0.65 1.52 2.87
C CYS A 59 0.21 0.66 1.68
N ILE A 60 -1.06 0.72 1.29
CA ILE A 60 -1.61 -0.03 0.15
C ILE A 60 -0.97 0.45 -1.16
N GLY A 61 -0.77 1.76 -1.33
CA GLY A 61 -0.11 2.32 -2.49
C GLY A 61 1.33 1.81 -2.67
N ILE A 62 2.11 1.77 -1.58
CA ILE A 62 3.47 1.22 -1.58
C ILE A 62 3.47 -0.28 -1.90
N ILE A 63 2.54 -1.06 -1.32
CA ILE A 63 2.41 -2.49 -1.61
C ILE A 63 2.09 -2.72 -3.09
N ALA A 64 1.15 -1.97 -3.66
CA ALA A 64 0.76 -2.06 -5.07
C ALA A 64 1.93 -1.77 -6.02
N ILE A 65 2.82 -0.83 -5.65
CA ILE A 65 4.04 -0.54 -6.40
C ILE A 65 5.05 -1.69 -6.27
N ILE A 66 5.24 -2.25 -5.07
CA ILE A 66 6.31 -3.24 -4.81
C ILE A 66 5.95 -4.65 -5.32
N MET A 67 4.68 -5.04 -5.23
CA MET A 67 4.23 -6.41 -5.51
C MET A 67 4.59 -6.94 -6.91
N PRO A 68 4.48 -6.15 -8.01
CA PRO A 68 4.93 -6.57 -9.35
C PRO A 68 6.44 -6.83 -9.45
N TYR A 69 7.26 -6.19 -8.61
CA TYR A 69 8.72 -6.40 -8.59
C TYR A 69 9.13 -7.55 -7.66
N ALA A 70 8.38 -7.76 -6.57
CA ALA A 70 8.63 -8.81 -5.60
C ALA A 70 8.24 -10.22 -6.10
N ASN A 71 7.17 -10.32 -6.89
CA ASN A 71 6.70 -11.57 -7.48
C ASN A 71 7.16 -11.70 -8.93
N LYS A 72 8.40 -12.18 -9.11
CA LYS A 72 8.78 -12.80 -10.37
C LYS A 72 8.37 -14.28 -10.32
N TYR A 73 7.36 -14.66 -11.08
CA TYR A 73 6.87 -16.02 -11.34
C TYR A 73 5.99 -16.67 -10.25
N SER A 74 4.67 -16.57 -10.39
CA SER A 74 3.79 -17.71 -10.18
C SER A 74 2.85 -17.79 -11.38
N SER A 75 3.04 -18.80 -12.21
CA SER A 75 2.20 -19.44 -13.25
C SER A 75 0.95 -18.78 -13.87
N TYR A 76 0.32 -17.76 -13.30
CA TYR A 76 -0.77 -17.01 -13.90
C TYR A 76 -0.23 -15.80 -14.66
N GLN A 77 -0.08 -15.97 -15.97
CA GLN A 77 0.09 -14.93 -16.99
C GLN A 77 0.68 -13.60 -16.49
N ALA A 78 2.00 -13.41 -16.65
CA ALA A 78 2.65 -12.12 -16.47
C ALA A 78 2.11 -11.11 -17.50
N ASN A 79 0.94 -10.53 -17.22
CA ASN A 79 0.33 -9.52 -18.05
C ASN A 79 1.04 -8.19 -17.79
N VAL A 80 2.00 -7.86 -18.64
CA VAL A 80 2.79 -6.61 -18.58
C VAL A 80 1.90 -5.37 -18.53
N LYS A 81 0.67 -5.43 -19.05
CA LYS A 81 -0.31 -4.34 -18.92
C LYS A 81 -0.87 -4.24 -17.49
N GLY A 82 -1.22 -5.38 -16.87
CA GLY A 82 -1.72 -5.44 -15.49
C GLY A 82 -0.73 -4.85 -14.47
N ASP A 83 0.56 -5.17 -14.62
CA ASP A 83 1.61 -4.61 -13.75
C ASP A 83 1.74 -3.08 -13.87
N LYS A 84 1.57 -2.55 -15.09
CA LYS A 84 1.57 -1.09 -15.32
C LYS A 84 0.36 -0.42 -14.68
N TYR A 85 -0.82 -1.05 -14.74
CA TYR A 85 -2.01 -0.54 -14.06
C TYR A 85 -1.86 -0.59 -12.54
N MET A 86 -1.29 -1.66 -11.97
CA MET A 86 -1.02 -1.73 -10.52
C MET A 86 -0.07 -0.63 -10.05
N TYR A 87 0.99 -0.35 -10.84
CA TYR A 87 1.90 0.74 -10.54
C TYR A 87 1.19 2.10 -10.57
N LEU A 88 0.37 2.35 -11.60
CA LEU A 88 -0.42 3.58 -11.70
C LEU A 88 -1.41 3.73 -10.53
N ILE A 89 -2.13 2.66 -10.18
CA ILE A 89 -3.05 2.63 -9.04
C ILE A 89 -2.28 2.94 -7.75
N GLY A 90 -1.10 2.37 -7.56
CA GLY A 90 -0.26 2.63 -6.39
C GLY A 90 0.12 4.10 -6.25
N ILE A 91 0.50 4.77 -7.36
CA ILE A 91 0.77 6.21 -7.37
C ILE A 91 -0.50 7.01 -7.04
N CYS A 92 -1.64 6.67 -7.64
CA CYS A 92 -2.91 7.33 -7.35
C CYS A 92 -3.31 7.22 -5.88
N LEU A 93 -3.11 6.06 -5.26
CA LEU A 93 -3.39 5.84 -3.83
C LEU A 93 -2.49 6.69 -2.93
N ILE A 94 -1.20 6.80 -3.27
CA ILE A 94 -0.27 7.68 -2.54
C ILE A 94 -0.71 9.15 -2.68
N PHE A 95 -1.08 9.60 -3.87
CA PHE A 95 -1.58 10.95 -4.06
C PHE A 95 -2.87 11.21 -3.28
N MET A 96 -3.77 10.23 -3.27
CA MET A 96 -5.01 10.30 -2.51
C MET A 96 -4.75 10.34 -1.00
N ALA A 97 -3.74 9.64 -0.50
CA ALA A 97 -3.33 9.72 0.90
C ALA A 97 -3.01 11.17 1.31
N PHE A 98 -2.25 11.90 0.48
CA PHE A 98 -1.94 13.31 0.74
C PHE A 98 -3.15 14.21 0.66
N ILE A 99 -4.03 14.03 -0.35
CA ILE A 99 -5.29 14.79 -0.44
C ILE A 99 -6.13 14.56 0.81
N THR A 100 -6.28 13.31 1.23
CA THR A 100 -7.11 12.94 2.39
C THR A 100 -6.55 13.56 3.65
N LEU A 101 -5.22 13.57 3.81
CA LEU A 101 -4.56 14.24 4.93
C LEU A 101 -4.86 15.74 4.92
N ILE A 102 -4.68 16.44 3.79
CA ILE A 102 -4.99 17.87 3.67
C ILE A 102 -6.46 18.15 4.02
N LEU A 103 -7.39 17.35 3.47
CA LEU A 103 -8.82 17.51 3.72
C LEU A 103 -9.16 17.30 5.19
N THR A 104 -8.58 16.29 5.85
CA THR A 104 -8.83 16.06 7.28
C THR A 104 -8.32 17.18 8.18
N PHE A 105 -7.40 18.04 7.72
CA PHE A 105 -6.96 19.22 8.47
C PHE A 105 -7.71 20.50 8.08
N ALA A 106 -8.34 20.52 6.90
CA ALA A 106 -9.10 21.66 6.39
C ALA A 106 -10.54 21.70 6.90
N PHE A 107 -11.08 20.56 7.35
CA PHE A 107 -12.45 20.37 7.85
C PHE A 107 -12.43 19.70 9.23
#